data_AF-A0A1L3JIF9-F1
#
_entry.id   AF-A0A1L3JIF9-F1
#
_cell.length_a   1.000
_cell.length_b   1.000
_cell.length_c   1.000
_cell.angle_alpha   90.00
_cell.angle_beta   90.00
_cell.angle_gamma   90.00
#
_symmetry.space_group_name_H-M   'P 1'
#
loop_
_entity.id
_entity.type
_entity.pdbx_description
1 polymer ?
#
loop_
_entity_poly.entity_id
_entity_poly.type
_entity_poly.pdbx_seq_one_letter_code
_entity_poly.pdbx_strand_id
1 'polypeptide(L)'
;MNKNNFHKNFKLNGKSFTSVNELLSYVRINESASYSFLFNWFSSDEIPVQTSGSTGKPKVIQLKKEFMLNSALATGDFFELFENTTALLCLSPGYIAGKMMLVRALTLGWQLDIVAPTSKVNINKEYNFSAMVPMQVQNSLLELHKIKKLIVGGGVVSKELQMNMQHIKTEVFATYGMTETITHIAVKKLNNFSLLRGTRQSFYQVLPKVKIYIDARNCLVIQAPKVSKELVVTNDVVQLVSENQFEWLGRFDNVINSGGIKLHPEKIEEKLSEIITQRFFVAGIPDSTLGEKLILVIENNVTSNEVEKSLLFKIKNLDSLSKYEVPKEIYFVDTFIETETKKIQRTKTLDLIVFN
;
A
#
# COMPACT_ATOMS: atom_id res chain seq x y z
N MET A 1 23.53 -24.97 -14.52
CA MET A 1 22.27 -24.27 -14.85
C MET A 1 21.28 -25.31 -15.34
N ASN A 2 20.37 -25.79 -14.47
CA ASN A 2 19.42 -26.83 -14.85
C ASN A 2 18.26 -26.25 -15.66
N LYS A 3 17.87 -26.97 -16.72
CA LYS A 3 17.01 -26.59 -17.84
C LYS A 3 15.55 -26.22 -17.53
N ASN A 4 15.15 -26.08 -16.26
CA ASN A 4 13.80 -25.70 -15.87
C ASN A 4 13.85 -24.41 -15.02
N ASN A 5 13.56 -23.26 -15.64
CA ASN A 5 13.71 -21.91 -15.07
C ASN A 5 12.66 -21.55 -13.98
N PHE A 6 11.96 -22.52 -13.40
CA PHE A 6 11.02 -22.32 -12.30
C PHE A 6 10.86 -23.60 -11.46
N HIS A 7 10.32 -23.46 -10.25
CA HIS A 7 10.22 -24.55 -9.28
C HIS A 7 9.36 -25.72 -9.78
N LYS A 8 9.81 -26.96 -9.57
CA LYS A 8 9.14 -28.19 -10.07
C LYS A 8 7.69 -28.37 -9.60
N ASN A 9 7.36 -27.85 -8.41
CA ASN A 9 6.03 -27.94 -7.80
C ASN A 9 5.10 -26.78 -8.19
N PHE A 10 5.58 -25.84 -9.01
CA PHE A 10 4.76 -24.72 -9.48
C PHE A 10 3.55 -25.24 -10.27
N LYS A 11 2.38 -24.69 -9.95
CA LYS A 11 1.15 -24.89 -10.74
C LYS A 11 0.49 -23.55 -11.01
N LEU A 12 -0.15 -23.44 -12.18
CA LEU A 12 -0.97 -22.30 -12.57
C LEU A 12 -2.38 -22.78 -12.92
N ASN A 13 -3.40 -22.28 -12.23
CA ASN A 13 -4.80 -22.70 -12.42
C ASN A 13 -4.96 -24.23 -12.38
N GLY A 14 -4.27 -24.87 -11.43
CA GLY A 14 -4.23 -26.33 -11.26
C GLY A 14 -3.33 -27.10 -12.26
N LYS A 15 -2.80 -26.47 -13.31
CA LYS A 15 -1.95 -27.14 -14.32
C LYS A 15 -0.47 -27.09 -13.93
N SER A 16 0.23 -28.20 -14.14
CA SER A 16 1.70 -28.30 -14.01
C SER A 16 2.35 -28.19 -15.38
N PHE A 17 3.62 -27.78 -15.44
CA PHE A 17 4.34 -27.56 -16.69
C PHE A 17 5.71 -28.23 -16.66
N THR A 18 6.05 -28.89 -17.75
CA THR A 18 7.33 -29.61 -17.90
C THR A 18 8.43 -28.72 -18.48
N SER A 19 8.06 -27.61 -19.12
CA SER A 19 8.98 -26.66 -19.74
C SER A 19 8.43 -25.22 -19.74
N VAL A 20 9.32 -24.25 -19.93
CA VAL A 20 8.96 -22.84 -20.10
C VAL A 20 8.07 -22.62 -21.33
N ASN A 21 8.33 -23.32 -22.43
CA ASN A 21 7.53 -23.19 -23.66
C ASN A 21 6.08 -23.66 -23.45
N GLU A 22 5.88 -24.74 -22.68
CA GLU A 22 4.55 -25.22 -22.33
C GLU A 22 3.79 -24.20 -21.48
N LEU A 23 4.45 -23.63 -20.47
CA LEU A 23 3.90 -22.57 -19.62
C LEU A 23 3.51 -21.33 -20.44
N LEU A 24 4.43 -20.83 -21.28
CA LEU A 24 4.18 -19.65 -22.09
C LEU A 24 3.04 -19.87 -23.10
N SER A 25 2.95 -21.06 -23.70
CA SER A 25 1.86 -21.41 -24.62
C SER A 25 0.51 -21.42 -23.90
N TYR A 26 0.46 -22.00 -22.70
CA TYR A 26 -0.76 -22.01 -21.88
C TYR A 26 -1.20 -20.60 -21.48
N VAL A 27 -0.27 -19.79 -20.97
CA VAL A 27 -0.54 -18.41 -20.52
C VAL A 27 -0.96 -17.53 -21.69
N ARG A 28 -0.37 -17.69 -22.88
CA ARG A 28 -0.76 -16.91 -24.07
C ARG A 28 -2.25 -17.07 -24.41
N ILE A 29 -2.79 -18.26 -24.22
CA ILE A 29 -4.18 -18.60 -24.55
C ILE A 29 -5.12 -18.25 -23.39
N ASN A 30 -4.75 -18.60 -22.16
CA ASN A 30 -5.67 -18.57 -21.01
C ASN A 30 -5.49 -17.34 -20.11
N GLU A 31 -4.31 -16.72 -20.12
CA GLU A 31 -3.90 -15.67 -19.18
C GLU A 31 -3.10 -14.56 -19.89
N SER A 32 -3.66 -14.04 -20.99
CA SER A 32 -2.96 -13.14 -21.91
C SER A 32 -2.38 -11.89 -21.22
N ALA A 33 -3.02 -11.40 -20.16
CA ALA A 33 -2.54 -10.29 -19.34
C ALA A 33 -1.21 -10.60 -18.63
N SER A 34 -0.95 -11.87 -18.29
CA SER A 34 0.29 -12.34 -17.67
C SER A 34 1.37 -12.72 -18.69
N TYR A 35 0.99 -12.96 -19.95
CA TYR A 35 1.89 -13.45 -21.00
C TYR A 35 3.08 -12.51 -21.24
N SER A 36 2.83 -11.22 -21.45
CA SER A 36 3.90 -10.26 -21.74
C SER A 36 4.96 -10.24 -20.62
N PHE A 37 4.52 -10.25 -19.36
CA PHE A 37 5.43 -10.31 -18.24
C PHE A 37 6.20 -11.63 -18.20
N LEU A 38 5.52 -12.78 -18.29
CA LEU A 38 6.19 -14.08 -18.21
C LEU A 38 7.14 -14.33 -19.38
N PHE A 39 6.80 -13.88 -20.59
CA PHE A 39 7.69 -13.94 -21.74
C PHE A 39 8.99 -13.18 -21.46
N ASN A 40 8.88 -11.93 -20.98
CA ASN A 40 10.05 -11.12 -20.60
C ASN A 40 10.82 -11.76 -19.42
N TRP A 41 10.11 -12.32 -18.44
CA TRP A 41 10.69 -13.04 -17.31
C TRP A 41 11.52 -14.25 -17.74
N PHE A 42 11.23 -14.91 -18.86
CA PHE A 42 12.07 -16.00 -19.33
C PHE A 42 13.07 -15.61 -20.42
N SER A 43 13.00 -14.38 -20.94
CA SER A 43 13.79 -13.95 -22.11
C SER A 43 14.82 -12.84 -21.85
N SER A 44 14.72 -12.11 -20.74
CA SER A 44 15.59 -10.96 -20.42
C SER A 44 16.12 -11.01 -18.99
N ASP A 45 17.31 -10.53 -18.69
CA ASP A 45 17.85 -10.48 -17.31
C ASP A 45 17.25 -9.35 -16.45
N GLU A 46 16.67 -8.35 -17.10
CA GLU A 46 16.02 -7.21 -16.47
C GLU A 46 14.54 -7.11 -16.86
N ILE A 47 13.73 -6.64 -15.92
CA ILE A 47 12.28 -6.51 -16.05
C ILE A 47 11.89 -5.04 -16.02
N PRO A 48 11.26 -4.51 -17.09
CA PRO A 48 10.76 -3.14 -17.09
C PRO A 48 9.52 -3.02 -16.20
N VAL A 49 9.54 -2.03 -15.32
CA VAL A 49 8.42 -1.71 -14.43
C VAL A 49 8.13 -0.21 -14.49
N GLN A 50 6.87 0.15 -14.69
CA GLN A 50 6.41 1.53 -14.59
C GLN A 50 6.18 1.88 -13.13
N THR A 51 6.78 2.99 -12.70
CA THR A 51 6.50 3.63 -11.42
C THR A 51 5.15 4.35 -11.46
N SER A 52 4.45 4.42 -10.33
CA SER A 52 3.12 5.06 -10.23
C SER A 52 3.14 6.60 -10.33
N GLY A 53 4.31 7.22 -10.56
CA GLY A 53 4.43 8.63 -10.93
C GLY A 53 3.80 9.63 -9.96
N SER A 54 4.13 9.59 -8.65
CA SER A 54 3.64 10.58 -7.67
C SER A 54 4.00 12.03 -8.03
N THR A 55 5.04 12.25 -8.83
CA THR A 55 5.53 13.56 -9.29
C THR A 55 5.12 13.92 -10.72
N GLY A 56 4.18 13.19 -11.33
CA GLY A 56 3.55 13.57 -12.61
C GLY A 56 3.76 12.60 -13.77
N LYS A 57 5.02 12.30 -14.17
CA LYS A 57 5.29 11.40 -15.33
C LYS A 57 5.79 10.03 -14.88
N PRO A 58 5.08 8.92 -15.20
CA PRO A 58 5.56 7.56 -14.96
C PRO A 58 6.94 7.33 -15.58
N LYS A 59 7.91 6.92 -14.76
CA LYS A 59 9.23 6.48 -15.22
C LYS A 59 9.25 4.96 -15.32
N VAL A 60 9.89 4.43 -16.37
CA VAL A 60 10.21 3.00 -16.49
C VAL A 60 11.54 2.77 -15.78
N ILE A 61 11.56 1.88 -14.80
CA ILE A 61 12.78 1.40 -14.17
C ILE A 61 13.04 -0.05 -14.57
N GLN A 62 14.31 -0.41 -14.70
CA GLN A 62 14.73 -1.78 -14.96
C GLN A 62 15.04 -2.48 -13.64
N LEU A 63 14.28 -3.53 -13.33
CA LEU A 63 14.48 -4.33 -12.13
C LEU A 63 15.32 -5.57 -12.45
N LYS A 64 16.33 -5.83 -11.62
CA LYS A 64 17.08 -7.08 -11.70
C LYS A 64 16.22 -8.24 -11.24
N LYS A 65 16.18 -9.32 -12.03
CA LYS A 65 15.51 -10.57 -11.63
C LYS A 65 15.95 -11.08 -10.27
N GLU A 66 17.25 -11.02 -9.99
CA GLU A 66 17.82 -11.43 -8.71
C GLU A 66 17.13 -10.74 -7.53
N PHE A 67 16.84 -9.44 -7.64
CA PHE A 67 16.15 -8.69 -6.57
C PHE A 67 14.69 -9.08 -6.45
N MET A 68 14.02 -9.39 -7.55
CA MET A 68 12.67 -9.94 -7.53
C MET A 68 12.62 -11.34 -6.89
N LEU A 69 13.58 -12.20 -7.21
CA LEU A 69 13.74 -13.53 -6.59
C LEU A 69 13.98 -13.40 -5.08
N ASN A 70 14.90 -12.52 -4.67
CA ASN A 70 15.19 -12.27 -3.27
C ASN A 70 13.97 -11.72 -2.52
N SER A 71 13.19 -10.82 -3.13
CA SER A 71 11.93 -10.31 -2.55
C SER A 71 10.88 -11.41 -2.40
N ALA A 72 10.80 -12.34 -3.36
CA ALA A 72 9.93 -13.52 -3.27
C ALA A 72 10.34 -14.43 -2.09
N LEU A 73 11.63 -14.77 -1.99
CA LEU A 73 12.17 -15.58 -0.90
C LEU A 73 11.91 -14.93 0.47
N ALA A 74 12.15 -13.62 0.61
CA ALA A 74 11.87 -12.90 1.85
C ALA A 74 10.38 -12.93 2.25
N THR A 75 9.46 -12.88 1.27
CA THR A 75 8.02 -13.06 1.53
C THR A 75 7.73 -14.47 2.02
N GLY A 76 8.30 -15.47 1.35
CA GLY A 76 8.16 -16.90 1.70
C GLY A 76 8.65 -17.20 3.11
N ASP A 77 9.84 -16.72 3.46
CA ASP A 77 10.46 -16.92 4.77
C ASP A 77 9.65 -16.22 5.87
N PHE A 78 9.28 -14.96 5.68
CA PHE A 78 8.60 -14.18 6.72
C PHE A 78 7.19 -14.71 7.04
N PHE A 79 6.44 -15.10 6.01
CA PHE A 79 5.08 -15.61 6.19
C PHE A 79 5.02 -17.15 6.24
N GLU A 80 6.15 -17.85 6.25
CA GLU A 80 6.21 -19.32 6.24
C GLU A 80 5.40 -19.94 5.08
N LEU A 81 5.55 -19.36 3.88
CA LEU A 81 4.83 -19.74 2.65
C LEU A 81 5.76 -20.52 1.72
N PHE A 82 6.02 -21.77 2.08
CA PHE A 82 6.94 -22.65 1.37
C PHE A 82 6.28 -23.31 0.14
N GLU A 83 6.90 -24.38 -0.37
CA GLU A 83 6.36 -25.14 -1.51
C GLU A 83 4.95 -25.68 -1.26
N ASN A 84 4.19 -25.86 -2.35
CA ASN A 84 2.79 -26.31 -2.33
C ASN A 84 1.78 -25.35 -1.67
N THR A 85 2.22 -24.16 -1.23
CA THR A 85 1.31 -23.07 -0.82
C THR A 85 0.29 -22.80 -1.92
N THR A 86 -1.00 -22.78 -1.58
CA THR A 86 -2.05 -22.33 -2.49
C THR A 86 -2.20 -20.80 -2.40
N ALA A 87 -2.11 -20.11 -3.53
CA ALA A 87 -2.17 -18.65 -3.59
C ALA A 87 -3.16 -18.15 -4.64
N LEU A 88 -3.77 -17.00 -4.37
CA LEU A 88 -4.71 -16.33 -5.28
C LEU A 88 -4.12 -15.03 -5.80
N LEU A 89 -3.97 -14.90 -7.12
CA LEU A 89 -3.67 -13.65 -7.81
C LEU A 89 -4.98 -13.01 -8.31
N CYS A 90 -5.39 -11.94 -7.62
CA CYS A 90 -6.55 -11.10 -8.00
C CYS A 90 -6.14 -9.64 -8.28
N LEU A 91 -4.86 -9.39 -8.50
CA LEU A 91 -4.29 -8.10 -8.87
C LEU A 91 -3.87 -8.12 -10.35
N SER A 92 -3.89 -6.97 -11.00
CA SER A 92 -3.43 -6.88 -12.39
C SER A 92 -1.93 -7.20 -12.50
N PRO A 93 -1.53 -8.16 -13.38
CA PRO A 93 -0.13 -8.47 -13.65
C PRO A 93 0.60 -7.35 -14.42
N GLY A 94 -0.09 -6.27 -14.81
CA GLY A 94 0.55 -5.07 -15.35
C GLY A 94 1.39 -4.31 -14.31
N TYR A 95 0.99 -4.39 -13.04
CA TYR A 95 1.67 -3.70 -11.93
C TYR A 95 2.59 -4.63 -11.15
N ILE A 96 3.56 -4.06 -10.44
CA ILE A 96 4.58 -4.80 -9.70
C ILE A 96 3.99 -5.78 -8.68
N ALA A 97 2.86 -5.43 -8.05
CA ALA A 97 2.19 -6.29 -7.09
C ALA A 97 1.69 -7.60 -7.71
N GLY A 98 1.07 -7.54 -8.90
CA GLY A 98 0.63 -8.73 -9.63
C GLY A 98 1.80 -9.52 -10.21
N LYS A 99 2.80 -8.84 -10.80
CA LYS A 99 4.04 -9.48 -11.29
C LYS A 99 4.72 -10.30 -10.19
N MET A 100 4.76 -9.76 -8.97
CA MET A 100 5.43 -10.44 -7.85
C MET A 100 4.66 -11.61 -7.28
N MET A 101 3.34 -11.71 -7.47
CA MET A 101 2.62 -12.96 -7.18
C MET A 101 3.04 -14.09 -8.14
N LEU A 102 3.23 -13.77 -9.43
CA LEU A 102 3.76 -14.73 -10.41
C LEU A 102 5.20 -15.14 -10.06
N VAL A 103 6.07 -14.18 -9.75
CA VAL A 103 7.47 -14.48 -9.36
C VAL A 103 7.53 -15.32 -8.09
N ARG A 104 6.75 -14.99 -7.06
CA ARG A 104 6.66 -15.80 -5.83
C ARG A 104 6.26 -17.23 -6.14
N ALA A 105 5.22 -17.42 -6.95
CA ALA A 105 4.76 -18.76 -7.28
C ALA A 105 5.80 -19.58 -8.07
N LEU A 106 6.43 -18.97 -9.07
CA LEU A 106 7.50 -19.61 -9.85
C LEU A 106 8.73 -19.94 -9.01
N THR A 107 9.08 -19.08 -8.05
CA THR A 107 10.29 -19.21 -7.22
C THR A 107 10.09 -20.22 -6.10
N LEU A 108 8.97 -20.12 -5.39
CA LEU A 108 8.69 -20.89 -4.17
C LEU A 108 7.91 -22.18 -4.44
N GLY A 109 7.49 -22.43 -5.69
CA GLY A 109 6.72 -23.62 -6.02
C GLY A 109 5.30 -23.59 -5.50
N TRP A 110 4.65 -22.43 -5.59
CA TRP A 110 3.25 -22.29 -5.19
C TRP A 110 2.31 -22.83 -6.26
N GLN A 111 1.09 -23.15 -5.82
CA GLN A 111 -0.05 -23.39 -6.69
C GLN A 111 -0.84 -22.08 -6.78
N LEU A 112 -0.66 -21.36 -7.89
CA LEU A 112 -1.26 -20.05 -8.10
C LEU A 112 -2.52 -20.18 -8.95
N ASP A 113 -3.63 -19.64 -8.46
CA ASP A 113 -4.82 -19.42 -9.29
C ASP A 113 -4.95 -17.93 -9.61
N ILE A 114 -5.30 -17.63 -10.86
CA ILE A 114 -5.53 -16.27 -11.33
C ILE A 114 -7.03 -16.06 -11.50
N VAL A 115 -7.50 -14.91 -11.02
CA VAL A 115 -8.85 -14.41 -11.29
C VAL A 115 -8.78 -12.99 -11.83
N ALA A 116 -9.82 -12.57 -12.54
CA ALA A 116 -9.91 -11.21 -13.05
C ALA A 116 -9.77 -10.18 -11.91
N PRO A 117 -9.02 -9.08 -12.12
CA PRO A 117 -8.82 -8.05 -11.10
C PRO A 117 -10.06 -7.16 -10.98
N THR A 118 -11.04 -7.60 -10.20
CA THR A 118 -12.28 -6.88 -9.92
C THR A 118 -12.23 -6.22 -8.54
N SER A 119 -13.12 -5.24 -8.29
CA SER A 119 -13.28 -4.61 -6.98
C SER A 119 -13.82 -5.57 -5.93
N LYS A 120 -14.64 -6.57 -6.31
CA LYS A 120 -15.06 -7.69 -5.48
C LYS A 120 -14.38 -8.95 -5.97
N VAL A 121 -13.42 -9.48 -5.21
CA VAL A 121 -12.61 -10.63 -5.60
C VAL A 121 -13.44 -11.92 -5.53
N ASN A 122 -13.31 -12.75 -6.55
CA ASN A 122 -13.92 -14.08 -6.58
C ASN A 122 -13.04 -15.12 -5.87
N ILE A 123 -13.45 -15.59 -4.68
CA ILE A 123 -12.68 -16.54 -3.86
C ILE A 123 -13.41 -17.89 -3.83
N ASN A 124 -13.04 -18.76 -4.77
CA ASN A 124 -13.73 -20.03 -5.03
C ASN A 124 -13.35 -21.18 -4.09
N LYS A 125 -12.24 -21.08 -3.36
CA LYS A 125 -11.74 -22.11 -2.44
C LYS A 125 -10.84 -21.49 -1.38
N GLU A 126 -10.34 -22.33 -0.48
CA GLU A 126 -9.37 -21.89 0.51
C GLU A 126 -7.97 -21.69 -0.08
N TYR A 127 -7.34 -20.58 0.28
CA TYR A 127 -5.98 -20.21 -0.10
C TYR A 127 -5.12 -19.95 1.14
N ASN A 128 -3.85 -20.32 1.08
CA ASN A 128 -2.90 -19.96 2.11
C ASN A 128 -2.51 -18.49 2.03
N PHE A 129 -2.47 -17.92 0.83
CA PHE A 129 -2.00 -16.55 0.63
C PHE A 129 -2.73 -15.79 -0.48
N SER A 130 -2.89 -14.49 -0.31
CA SER A 130 -3.26 -13.56 -1.38
C SER A 130 -2.73 -12.16 -1.11
N ALA A 131 -2.78 -11.31 -2.13
CA ALA A 131 -2.46 -9.89 -2.05
C ALA A 131 -3.61 -9.08 -2.64
N MET A 132 -4.06 -8.03 -1.95
CA MET A 132 -5.19 -7.20 -2.35
C MET A 132 -4.92 -5.70 -2.15
N VAL A 133 -5.72 -4.85 -2.81
CA VAL A 133 -5.83 -3.43 -2.48
C VAL A 133 -6.95 -3.20 -1.46
N PRO A 134 -6.97 -2.09 -0.68
CA PRO A 134 -7.99 -1.85 0.35
C PRO A 134 -9.44 -2.01 -0.14
N MET A 135 -9.74 -1.51 -1.34
CA MET A 135 -11.07 -1.62 -1.96
C MET A 135 -11.51 -3.09 -2.17
N GLN A 136 -10.56 -3.96 -2.54
CA GLN A 136 -10.84 -5.38 -2.70
C GLN A 136 -11.14 -6.06 -1.36
N VAL A 137 -10.38 -5.70 -0.32
CA VAL A 137 -10.62 -6.19 1.04
C VAL A 137 -12.02 -5.78 1.50
N GLN A 138 -12.38 -4.50 1.33
CA GLN A 138 -13.68 -3.96 1.73
C GLN A 138 -14.86 -4.68 1.07
N ASN A 139 -14.80 -4.91 -0.23
CA ASN A 139 -15.90 -5.53 -0.97
C ASN A 139 -15.95 -7.06 -0.86
N SER A 140 -14.91 -7.68 -0.29
CA SER A 140 -14.79 -9.14 -0.13
C SER A 140 -14.74 -9.61 1.32
N LEU A 141 -15.02 -8.74 2.30
CA LEU A 141 -14.92 -9.04 3.75
C LEU A 141 -15.52 -10.40 4.16
N LEU A 142 -16.71 -10.72 3.66
CA LEU A 142 -17.43 -11.96 3.99
C LEU A 142 -16.70 -13.23 3.51
N GLU A 143 -15.93 -13.13 2.44
CA GLU A 143 -15.22 -14.26 1.82
C GLU A 143 -13.76 -14.37 2.28
N LEU A 144 -13.24 -13.36 2.99
CA LEU A 144 -11.82 -13.32 3.37
C LEU A 144 -11.42 -14.51 4.23
N HIS A 145 -12.34 -15.08 5.03
CA HIS A 145 -12.09 -16.26 5.88
C HIS A 145 -11.52 -17.47 5.11
N LYS A 146 -11.70 -17.52 3.79
CA LYS A 146 -11.12 -18.54 2.90
C LYS A 146 -9.62 -18.32 2.63
N ILE A 147 -9.07 -17.16 2.97
CA ILE A 147 -7.65 -16.83 2.84
C ILE A 147 -7.01 -16.87 4.22
N LYS A 148 -5.91 -17.61 4.39
CA LYS A 148 -5.20 -17.69 5.67
C LYS A 148 -4.38 -16.43 5.98
N LYS A 149 -3.51 -16.01 5.06
CA LYS A 149 -2.67 -14.81 5.18
C LYS A 149 -2.93 -13.86 4.02
N LEU A 150 -3.19 -12.59 4.30
CA LEU A 150 -3.51 -11.56 3.32
C LEU A 150 -2.60 -10.36 3.50
N ILE A 151 -1.87 -9.99 2.44
CA ILE A 151 -1.19 -8.70 2.41
C ILE A 151 -2.05 -7.66 1.68
N VAL A 152 -2.09 -6.45 2.23
CA VAL A 152 -2.83 -5.32 1.69
C VAL A 152 -1.82 -4.23 1.34
N GLY A 153 -1.84 -3.78 0.10
CA GLY A 153 -0.91 -2.78 -0.41
C GLY A 153 -1.57 -1.83 -1.41
N GLY A 154 -0.79 -0.86 -1.90
CA GLY A 154 -1.26 0.08 -2.92
C GLY A 154 -2.14 1.23 -2.39
N GLY A 155 -2.42 1.29 -1.09
CA GLY A 155 -3.15 2.38 -0.45
C GLY A 155 -3.19 2.22 1.06
N VAL A 156 -3.63 3.28 1.75
CA VAL A 156 -3.86 3.26 3.20
C VAL A 156 -5.14 2.46 3.50
N VAL A 157 -5.10 1.64 4.54
CA VAL A 157 -6.29 0.95 5.06
C VAL A 157 -6.97 1.88 6.04
N SER A 158 -8.24 2.21 5.81
CA SER A 158 -9.00 3.09 6.71
C SER A 158 -9.22 2.44 8.07
N LYS A 159 -9.39 3.27 9.10
CA LYS A 159 -9.67 2.80 10.46
C LYS A 159 -10.95 1.96 10.50
N GLU A 160 -11.99 2.39 9.79
CA GLU A 160 -13.25 1.66 9.64
C GLU A 160 -13.02 0.26 9.03
N LEU A 161 -12.30 0.18 7.91
CA LEU A 161 -12.00 -1.10 7.27
C LEU A 161 -11.17 -2.00 8.20
N GLN A 162 -10.23 -1.42 8.95
CA GLN A 162 -9.46 -2.13 9.95
C GLN A 162 -10.32 -2.66 11.12
N MET A 163 -11.32 -1.91 11.56
CA MET A 163 -12.28 -2.38 12.57
C MET A 163 -13.11 -3.56 12.03
N ASN A 164 -13.61 -3.44 10.79
CA ASN A 164 -14.43 -4.47 10.16
C ASN A 164 -13.71 -5.81 9.97
N MET A 165 -12.37 -5.82 9.93
CA MET A 165 -11.56 -7.03 9.83
C MET A 165 -11.08 -7.61 11.18
N GLN A 166 -11.40 -7.01 12.33
CA GLN A 166 -10.87 -7.50 13.62
C GLN A 166 -11.29 -8.93 13.96
N HIS A 167 -12.45 -9.38 13.47
CA HIS A 167 -13.03 -10.68 13.82
C HIS A 167 -12.89 -11.74 12.72
N ILE A 168 -12.24 -11.41 11.60
CA ILE A 168 -12.01 -12.39 10.53
C ILE A 168 -10.81 -13.28 10.88
N LYS A 169 -10.93 -14.58 10.61
CA LYS A 169 -9.88 -15.58 10.89
C LYS A 169 -8.57 -15.31 10.14
N THR A 170 -8.66 -14.71 8.95
CA THR A 170 -7.52 -14.33 8.12
C THR A 170 -6.55 -13.44 8.87
N GLU A 171 -5.26 -13.69 8.77
CA GLU A 171 -4.25 -12.74 9.24
C GLU A 171 -3.99 -11.70 8.16
N VAL A 172 -4.33 -10.45 8.44
CA VAL A 172 -4.23 -9.34 7.48
C VAL A 172 -3.07 -8.43 7.86
N PHE A 173 -2.26 -8.07 6.86
CA PHE A 173 -1.08 -7.22 7.04
C PHE A 173 -1.07 -6.09 6.01
N ALA A 174 -0.92 -4.84 6.47
CA ALA A 174 -0.51 -3.75 5.58
C ALA A 174 0.94 -3.94 5.17
N THR A 175 1.27 -3.52 3.95
CA THR A 175 2.63 -3.58 3.42
C THR A 175 3.19 -2.18 3.22
N TYR A 176 4.45 -1.99 3.61
CA TYR A 176 5.21 -0.79 3.28
C TYR A 176 6.32 -1.16 2.30
N GLY A 177 6.32 -0.49 1.16
CA GLY A 177 7.23 -0.76 0.05
C GLY A 177 7.01 0.17 -1.13
N MET A 178 7.99 0.19 -2.02
CA MET A 178 8.02 1.03 -3.21
C MET A 178 8.73 0.30 -4.36
N THR A 179 8.74 0.91 -5.53
CA THR A 179 9.33 0.27 -6.72
C THR A 179 10.84 0.07 -6.56
N GLU A 180 11.50 1.01 -5.89
CA GLU A 180 12.92 1.03 -5.55
C GLU A 180 13.32 -0.13 -4.61
N THR A 181 12.35 -0.65 -3.85
CA THR A 181 12.52 -1.83 -2.98
C THR A 181 11.88 -3.08 -3.55
N ILE A 182 11.54 -3.08 -4.85
CA ILE A 182 10.78 -4.09 -5.58
C ILE A 182 9.32 -4.20 -5.10
N THR A 183 9.11 -4.60 -3.84
CA THR A 183 7.80 -4.59 -3.18
C THR A 183 7.96 -4.20 -1.71
N HIS A 184 7.35 -4.95 -0.80
CA HIS A 184 7.33 -4.65 0.61
C HIS A 184 8.65 -5.02 1.27
N ILE A 185 9.12 -4.12 2.13
CA ILE A 185 10.27 -4.34 3.03
C ILE A 185 9.85 -4.36 4.48
N ALA A 186 8.60 -3.99 4.78
CA ALA A 186 8.01 -4.06 6.09
C ALA A 186 6.52 -4.36 6.00
N VAL A 187 5.99 -4.93 7.07
CA VAL A 187 4.57 -5.25 7.20
C VAL A 187 4.05 -4.84 8.57
N LYS A 188 2.77 -4.46 8.63
CA LYS A 188 2.08 -4.08 9.86
C LYS A 188 0.83 -4.94 10.00
N LYS A 189 0.66 -5.62 11.13
CA LYS A 189 -0.55 -6.43 11.37
C LYS A 189 -1.76 -5.50 11.49
N LEU A 190 -2.87 -5.86 10.84
CA LEU A 190 -4.08 -5.04 10.80
C LEU A 190 -5.21 -5.59 11.66
N ASN A 191 -5.22 -6.90 11.95
CA ASN A 191 -6.29 -7.53 12.69
C ASN A 191 -5.82 -8.57 13.70
N ASN A 192 -6.79 -9.16 14.41
CA ASN A 192 -6.56 -10.18 15.43
C ASN A 192 -5.63 -9.67 16.55
N PHE A 193 -5.80 -8.41 16.95
CA PHE A 193 -5.08 -7.87 18.11
C PHE A 193 -5.58 -8.53 19.39
N SER A 194 -4.66 -9.05 20.20
CA SER A 194 -5.00 -9.67 21.47
C SER A 194 -5.49 -8.60 22.46
N LEU A 195 -6.74 -8.71 22.93
CA LEU A 195 -7.31 -7.88 23.98
C LEU A 195 -6.53 -8.00 25.32
N LEU A 196 -5.83 -9.11 25.53
CA LEU A 196 -5.14 -9.43 26.79
C LEU A 196 -3.83 -8.64 27.02
N ARG A 197 -3.25 -8.03 25.98
CA ARG A 197 -1.98 -7.30 26.08
C ARG A 197 -2.11 -5.78 26.00
N GLY A 198 -3.32 -5.23 25.92
CA GLY A 198 -3.55 -3.79 25.80
C GLY A 198 -3.01 -3.13 24.52
N THR A 199 -2.26 -3.85 23.68
CA THR A 199 -1.71 -3.36 22.41
C THR A 199 -2.81 -3.27 21.36
N ARG A 200 -3.42 -2.09 21.26
CA ARG A 200 -4.35 -1.69 20.18
C ARG A 200 -3.64 -1.18 18.92
N GLN A 201 -2.31 -1.11 18.93
CA GLN A 201 -1.51 -0.50 17.86
C GLN A 201 -0.42 -1.47 17.40
N SER A 202 -0.32 -1.65 16.09
CA SER A 202 0.77 -2.36 15.43
C SER A 202 1.62 -1.36 14.64
N PHE A 203 2.93 -1.58 14.66
CA PHE A 203 3.91 -0.82 13.90
C PHE A 203 4.34 -1.61 12.67
N TYR A 204 4.93 -0.91 11.69
CA TYR A 204 5.57 -1.61 10.59
C TYR A 204 6.82 -2.31 11.11
N GLN A 205 6.88 -3.63 10.92
CA GLN A 205 8.04 -4.46 11.21
C GLN A 205 8.76 -4.78 9.90
N VAL A 206 10.05 -4.52 9.85
CA VAL A 206 10.86 -4.80 8.66
C VAL A 206 11.09 -6.30 8.46
N LEU A 207 11.22 -6.73 7.21
CA LEU A 207 11.59 -8.10 6.85
C LEU A 207 13.04 -8.40 7.28
N PRO A 208 13.42 -9.68 7.41
CA PRO A 208 14.77 -10.07 7.78
C PRO A 208 15.83 -9.44 6.86
N LYS A 209 16.97 -9.04 7.45
CA LYS A 209 18.12 -8.44 6.75
C LYS A 209 17.85 -7.05 6.13
N VAL A 210 16.71 -6.44 6.43
CA VAL A 210 16.46 -5.01 6.18
C VAL A 210 16.88 -4.24 7.43
N LYS A 211 17.62 -3.14 7.24
CA LYS A 211 17.92 -2.17 8.30
C LYS A 211 17.28 -0.83 7.96
N ILE A 212 16.87 -0.11 8.99
CA ILE A 212 16.20 1.19 8.87
C ILE A 212 16.87 2.24 9.73
N TYR A 213 16.85 3.47 9.24
CA TYR A 213 17.39 4.65 9.90
C TYR A 213 16.47 5.85 9.61
N ILE A 214 16.78 6.99 10.19
CA ILE A 214 16.18 8.29 9.85
C ILE A 214 17.25 9.27 9.41
N ASP A 215 16.92 10.11 8.42
CA ASP A 215 17.77 11.24 8.03
C ASP A 215 17.48 12.50 8.89
N ALA A 216 18.14 13.62 8.57
CA ALA A 216 17.95 14.89 9.28
C ALA A 216 16.52 15.48 9.18
N ARG A 217 15.70 14.97 8.26
CA ARG A 217 14.29 15.35 8.07
C ARG A 217 13.32 14.42 8.80
N ASN A 218 13.85 13.46 9.56
CA ASN A 218 13.11 12.31 10.12
C ASN A 218 12.48 11.41 9.04
N CYS A 219 13.01 11.44 7.82
CA CYS A 219 12.56 10.56 6.75
C CYS A 219 13.21 9.18 6.86
N LEU A 220 12.46 8.14 6.56
CA LEU A 220 12.94 6.76 6.59
C LEU A 220 14.06 6.56 5.57
N VAL A 221 15.17 6.00 6.02
CA VAL A 221 16.26 5.52 5.16
C VAL A 221 16.35 4.00 5.28
N ILE A 222 16.34 3.32 4.15
CA ILE A 222 16.23 1.86 4.09
C ILE A 222 17.51 1.28 3.51
N GLN A 223 18.11 0.35 4.24
CA GLN A 223 19.19 -0.51 3.73
C GLN A 223 18.64 -1.92 3.53
N ALA A 224 18.45 -2.31 2.27
CA ALA A 224 17.91 -3.63 1.91
C ALA A 224 18.76 -4.27 0.79
N PRO A 225 19.98 -4.76 1.10
CA PRO A 225 21.00 -5.16 0.11
C PRO A 225 20.56 -6.30 -0.83
N LYS A 226 19.52 -7.04 -0.45
CA LYS A 226 18.94 -8.12 -1.25
C LYS A 226 18.00 -7.64 -2.35
N VAL A 227 17.50 -6.41 -2.27
CA VAL A 227 16.52 -5.85 -3.21
C VAL A 227 16.92 -4.48 -3.76
N SER A 228 17.89 -3.81 -3.15
CA SER A 228 18.49 -2.56 -3.63
C SER A 228 19.99 -2.57 -3.36
N LYS A 229 20.79 -2.05 -4.30
CA LYS A 229 22.24 -1.86 -4.10
C LYS A 229 22.54 -0.65 -3.22
N GLU A 230 21.72 0.37 -3.33
CA GLU A 230 21.91 1.67 -2.70
C GLU A 230 21.00 1.80 -1.48
N LEU A 231 21.38 2.72 -0.59
CA LEU A 231 20.47 3.18 0.47
C LEU A 231 19.29 3.89 -0.18
N VAL A 232 18.07 3.48 0.18
CA VAL A 232 16.86 4.14 -0.31
C VAL A 232 16.49 5.21 0.70
N VAL A 233 16.78 6.47 0.37
CA VAL A 233 16.33 7.63 1.13
C VAL A 233 14.91 7.98 0.67
N THR A 234 13.95 7.85 1.56
CA THR A 234 12.54 8.11 1.25
C THR A 234 12.19 9.58 1.53
N ASN A 235 10.97 9.96 1.16
CA ASN A 235 10.31 11.19 1.61
C ASN A 235 9.16 10.85 2.57
N ASP A 236 9.27 9.74 3.30
CA ASP A 236 8.27 9.30 4.27
C ASP A 236 8.78 9.60 5.68
N VAL A 237 8.08 10.47 6.39
CA VAL A 237 8.41 10.80 7.78
C VAL A 237 7.96 9.65 8.68
N VAL A 238 8.86 9.20 9.55
CA VAL A 238 8.62 8.07 10.45
C VAL A 238 9.10 8.38 11.85
N GLN A 239 8.55 7.64 12.82
CA GLN A 239 9.10 7.50 14.16
C GLN A 239 9.62 6.08 14.34
N LEU A 240 10.91 5.93 14.66
CA LEU A 240 11.47 4.62 15.01
C LEU A 240 10.94 4.18 16.37
N VAL A 241 10.41 2.96 16.43
CA VAL A 241 9.93 2.32 17.66
C VAL A 241 11.01 1.38 18.22
N SER A 242 11.77 0.76 17.32
CA SER A 242 12.94 -0.06 17.61
C SER A 242 13.86 -0.09 16.37
N GLU A 243 14.96 -0.84 16.44
CA GLU A 243 15.85 -1.06 15.29
C GLU A 243 15.17 -1.73 14.08
N ASN A 244 14.03 -2.39 14.30
CA ASN A 244 13.30 -3.16 13.27
C ASN A 244 11.83 -2.76 13.14
N GLN A 245 11.37 -1.74 13.86
CA GLN A 245 9.99 -1.26 13.81
C GLN A 245 9.91 0.26 13.71
N PHE A 246 8.92 0.73 12.95
CA PHE A 246 8.64 2.16 12.81
C PHE A 246 7.14 2.43 12.68
N GLU A 247 6.75 3.63 13.10
CA GLU A 247 5.47 4.23 12.78
C GLU A 247 5.63 5.16 11.57
N TRP A 248 4.80 4.96 10.54
CA TRP A 248 4.70 5.90 9.43
C TRP A 248 3.79 7.07 9.82
N LEU A 249 4.31 8.30 9.70
CA LEU A 249 3.62 9.53 10.07
C LEU A 249 3.01 10.24 8.85
N GLY A 250 3.61 10.11 7.67
CA GLY A 250 3.11 10.78 6.47
C GLY A 250 4.22 11.10 5.47
N ARG A 251 3.88 11.84 4.42
CA ARG A 251 4.85 12.35 3.45
C ARG A 251 5.50 13.62 3.96
N PHE A 252 6.82 13.72 3.82
CA PHE A 252 7.57 14.94 4.14
C PHE A 252 7.06 16.14 3.35
N ASP A 253 6.74 15.92 2.07
CA ASP A 253 6.23 16.94 1.14
C ASP A 253 4.89 17.53 1.59
N ASN A 254 4.17 16.86 2.50
CA ASN A 254 2.88 17.30 3.04
C ASN A 254 3.00 17.93 4.44
N VAL A 255 4.17 17.91 5.10
CA VAL A 255 4.31 18.40 6.48
C VAL A 255 3.98 19.90 6.55
N ILE A 256 3.10 20.26 7.49
CA ILE A 256 2.66 21.64 7.72
C ILE A 256 3.42 22.18 8.95
N ASN A 257 4.06 23.34 8.82
CA ASN A 257 4.77 24.01 9.90
C ASN A 257 3.90 25.15 10.47
N SER A 258 3.12 24.86 11.50
CA SER A 258 2.17 25.80 12.09
C SER A 258 2.61 26.26 13.47
N GLY A 259 2.97 27.54 13.61
CA GLY A 259 3.39 28.13 14.89
C GLY A 259 4.59 27.43 15.53
N GLY A 260 5.52 26.92 14.72
CA GLY A 260 6.68 26.14 15.16
C GLY A 260 6.41 24.65 15.43
N ILE A 261 5.20 24.17 15.19
CA ILE A 261 4.81 22.76 15.37
C ILE A 261 4.68 22.10 14.00
N LYS A 262 5.26 20.89 13.88
CA LYS A 262 5.08 20.04 12.69
C LYS A 262 3.79 19.25 12.80
N LEU A 263 2.88 19.49 11.88
CA LEU A 263 1.63 18.75 11.74
C LEU A 263 1.76 17.77 10.58
N HIS A 264 1.30 16.54 10.78
CA HIS A 264 1.35 15.46 9.80
C HIS A 264 -0.05 15.23 9.22
N PRO A 265 -0.33 15.70 7.99
CA PRO A 265 -1.68 15.64 7.42
C PRO A 265 -2.30 14.25 7.44
N GLU A 266 -1.54 13.21 7.12
CA GLU A 266 -2.07 11.86 7.04
C GLU A 266 -2.51 11.31 8.40
N LYS A 267 -1.88 11.74 9.50
CA LYS A 267 -2.33 11.42 10.88
C LYS A 267 -3.57 12.19 11.28
N ILE A 268 -3.67 13.45 10.86
CA ILE A 268 -4.83 14.29 11.13
C ILE A 268 -6.04 13.78 10.34
N GLU A 269 -5.82 13.38 9.09
CA GLU A 269 -6.83 12.76 8.23
C GLU A 269 -7.31 11.42 8.78
N GLU A 270 -6.41 10.58 9.31
CA GLU A 270 -6.79 9.34 9.99
C GLU A 270 -7.80 9.61 11.12
N LYS A 271 -7.56 10.65 11.94
CA LYS A 271 -8.47 11.06 13.03
C LYS A 271 -9.79 11.62 12.49
N LEU A 272 -9.72 12.53 11.51
CA LEU A 272 -10.90 13.18 10.93
C LEU A 272 -11.81 12.21 10.18
N SER A 273 -11.27 11.09 9.69
CA SER A 273 -12.05 10.06 8.98
C SER A 273 -13.13 9.39 9.85
N GLU A 274 -13.08 9.57 11.17
CA GLU A 274 -14.12 9.09 12.09
C GLU A 274 -15.44 9.87 11.97
N ILE A 275 -15.39 11.12 11.50
CA ILE A 275 -16.55 12.02 11.46
C ILE A 275 -16.83 12.58 10.07
N ILE A 276 -15.90 12.43 9.11
CA ILE A 276 -16.05 12.86 7.72
C ILE A 276 -16.13 11.63 6.82
N THR A 277 -17.26 11.47 6.13
CA THR A 277 -17.49 10.36 5.19
C THR A 277 -17.19 10.72 3.75
N GLN A 278 -17.22 12.02 3.43
CA GLN A 278 -16.82 12.54 2.11
C GLN A 278 -15.32 12.37 1.91
N ARG A 279 -14.85 12.52 0.67
CA ARG A 279 -13.42 12.60 0.40
C ARG A 279 -12.91 13.93 0.90
N PHE A 280 -11.79 13.92 1.62
CA PHE A 280 -11.18 15.12 2.16
C PHE A 280 -9.66 14.98 2.25
N PHE A 281 -8.99 16.11 2.42
CA PHE A 281 -7.60 16.17 2.86
C PHE A 281 -7.35 17.43 3.68
N VAL A 282 -6.29 17.45 4.47
CA VAL A 282 -5.81 18.66 5.14
C VAL A 282 -4.54 19.18 4.47
N ALA A 283 -4.36 20.50 4.50
CA ALA A 283 -3.21 21.17 3.92
C ALA A 283 -2.79 22.38 4.75
N GLY A 284 -1.54 22.78 4.58
CA GLY A 284 -1.01 24.04 5.09
C GLY A 284 -1.16 25.11 4.02
N ILE A 285 -1.62 26.29 4.41
CA ILE A 285 -1.56 27.49 3.56
C ILE A 285 -0.85 28.62 4.32
N PRO A 286 -0.20 29.57 3.61
CA PRO A 286 0.51 30.68 4.25
C PRO A 286 -0.36 31.44 5.25
N ASP A 287 0.22 31.76 6.40
CA ASP A 287 -0.41 32.55 7.46
C ASP A 287 0.61 33.51 8.09
N SER A 288 0.21 34.76 8.30
CA SER A 288 1.11 35.82 8.78
C SER A 288 1.62 35.60 10.22
N THR A 289 0.89 34.81 11.02
CA THR A 289 1.21 34.58 12.44
C THR A 289 1.82 33.20 12.66
N LEU A 290 1.28 32.19 11.98
CA LEU A 290 1.65 30.78 12.17
C LEU A 290 2.72 30.31 11.19
N GLY A 291 3.06 31.09 10.16
CA GLY A 291 3.83 30.64 9.00
C GLY A 291 2.92 29.86 8.06
N GLU A 292 2.37 28.74 8.52
CA GLU A 292 1.30 28.01 7.85
C GLU A 292 0.12 27.77 8.80
N LYS A 293 -1.11 28.00 8.33
CA LYS A 293 -2.33 27.55 9.03
C LYS A 293 -2.84 26.26 8.41
N LEU A 294 -3.33 25.34 9.25
CA LEU A 294 -3.96 24.11 8.80
C LEU A 294 -5.39 24.39 8.32
N ILE A 295 -5.72 23.92 7.13
CA ILE A 295 -7.06 23.95 6.55
C ILE A 295 -7.55 22.55 6.23
N LEU A 296 -8.87 22.40 6.14
CA LEU A 296 -9.55 21.18 5.71
C LEU A 296 -10.23 21.43 4.37
N VAL A 297 -10.03 20.54 3.40
CA VAL A 297 -10.65 20.62 2.07
C VAL A 297 -11.50 19.38 1.85
N ILE A 298 -12.77 19.56 1.47
CA ILE A 298 -13.76 18.50 1.32
C ILE A 298 -14.32 18.51 -0.11
N GLU A 299 -14.38 17.33 -0.75
CA GLU A 299 -15.06 17.14 -2.03
C GLU A 299 -16.56 17.02 -1.79
N ASN A 300 -17.30 18.11 -2.01
CA ASN A 300 -18.76 18.14 -1.82
C ASN A 300 -19.41 19.32 -2.56
N ASN A 301 -20.46 19.02 -3.30
CA ASN A 301 -21.18 19.95 -4.18
C ASN A 301 -22.28 20.72 -3.41
N VAL A 302 -22.59 20.30 -2.18
CA VAL A 302 -23.62 20.92 -1.33
C VAL A 302 -22.94 21.60 -0.15
N THR A 303 -22.94 22.93 -0.16
CA THR A 303 -22.29 23.75 0.86
C THR A 303 -23.30 24.71 1.48
N SER A 304 -23.28 24.79 2.81
CA SER A 304 -24.00 25.82 3.55
C SER A 304 -23.22 26.20 4.81
N ASN A 305 -23.39 27.43 5.28
CA ASN A 305 -22.77 27.90 6.52
C ASN A 305 -23.15 27.04 7.73
N GLU A 306 -24.32 26.39 7.71
CA GLU A 306 -24.76 25.49 8.77
C GLU A 306 -23.98 24.17 8.76
N VAL A 307 -23.73 23.60 7.58
CA VAL A 307 -22.92 22.38 7.41
C VAL A 307 -21.50 22.63 7.90
N GLU A 308 -20.89 23.76 7.52
CA GLU A 308 -19.55 24.13 7.96
C GLU A 308 -19.46 24.29 9.49
N LYS A 309 -20.38 25.05 10.09
CA LYS A 309 -20.42 25.27 11.54
C LYS A 309 -20.63 23.96 12.32
N SER A 310 -21.54 23.11 11.84
CA SER A 310 -21.80 21.80 12.42
C SER A 310 -20.56 20.90 12.37
N LEU A 311 -19.85 20.89 11.24
CA LEU A 311 -18.63 20.11 11.09
C LEU A 311 -17.49 20.65 11.97
N LEU A 312 -17.27 21.96 11.99
CA LEU A 312 -16.28 22.58 12.88
C LEU A 312 -16.57 22.26 14.36
N PHE A 313 -17.84 22.27 14.76
CA PHE A 313 -18.22 21.87 16.12
C PHE A 313 -17.86 20.41 16.39
N LYS A 314 -18.16 19.48 15.47
CA LYS A 314 -17.76 18.06 15.62
C LYS A 314 -16.25 17.88 15.71
N ILE A 315 -15.49 18.57 14.84
CA ILE A 315 -14.02 18.49 14.82
C ILE A 315 -13.43 19.00 16.14
N LYS A 316 -13.92 20.12 16.68
CA LYS A 316 -13.43 20.69 17.94
C LYS A 316 -13.71 19.80 19.16
N ASN A 317 -14.74 18.96 19.09
CA ASN A 317 -15.11 18.02 20.15
C ASN A 317 -14.53 16.61 19.94
N LEU A 318 -13.63 16.44 18.97
CA LEU A 318 -12.98 15.15 18.73
C LEU A 318 -11.77 15.01 19.66
N ASP A 319 -11.88 14.15 20.69
CA ASP A 319 -10.85 13.93 21.72
C ASP A 319 -9.48 13.48 21.16
N SER A 320 -9.46 12.94 19.94
CA SER A 320 -8.24 12.46 19.29
C SER A 320 -7.37 13.58 18.70
N LEU A 321 -7.93 14.80 18.53
CA LEU A 321 -7.22 15.96 17.99
C LEU A 321 -6.69 16.87 19.10
N SER A 322 -5.43 17.26 18.96
CA SER A 322 -4.88 18.37 19.75
C SER A 322 -5.40 19.71 19.23
N LYS A 323 -5.31 20.75 20.07
CA LYS A 323 -5.72 22.14 19.71
C LYS A 323 -5.04 22.68 18.43
N TYR A 324 -3.86 22.15 18.08
CA TYR A 324 -3.09 22.57 16.91
C TYR A 324 -3.53 21.84 15.64
N GLU A 325 -4.14 20.67 15.77
CA GLU A 325 -4.62 19.86 14.64
C GLU A 325 -6.05 20.24 14.21
N VAL A 326 -6.70 21.16 14.93
CA VAL A 326 -8.01 21.70 14.54
C VAL A 326 -7.83 22.67 13.37
N PRO A 327 -8.44 22.40 12.19
CA PRO A 327 -8.41 23.30 11.04
C PRO A 327 -8.90 24.70 11.39
N LYS A 328 -8.22 25.71 10.86
CA LYS A 328 -8.61 27.12 11.02
C LYS A 328 -9.76 27.49 10.10
N GLU A 329 -9.79 26.88 8.91
CA GLU A 329 -10.81 27.09 7.88
C GLU A 329 -11.16 25.75 7.21
N ILE A 330 -12.40 25.67 6.71
CA ILE A 330 -12.89 24.56 5.90
C ILE A 330 -13.26 25.09 4.52
N TYR A 331 -12.77 24.41 3.49
CA TYR A 331 -13.09 24.70 2.11
C TYR A 331 -13.77 23.50 1.45
N PHE A 332 -14.65 23.80 0.51
CA PHE A 332 -15.38 22.81 -0.26
C PHE A 332 -15.07 23.01 -1.73
N VAL A 333 -14.86 21.91 -2.45
CA VAL A 333 -14.66 21.89 -3.90
C VAL A 333 -15.54 20.81 -4.51
N ASP A 334 -16.00 21.02 -5.74
CA ASP A 334 -16.90 20.07 -6.41
C ASP A 334 -16.22 18.73 -6.69
N THR A 335 -14.95 18.76 -7.11
CA THR A 335 -14.19 17.56 -7.46
C THR A 335 -12.70 17.80 -7.27
N PHE A 336 -12.00 16.85 -6.66
CA PHE A 336 -10.55 16.89 -6.53
C PHE A 336 -9.85 16.66 -7.85
N ILE A 337 -8.70 17.33 -8.02
CA ILE A 337 -7.83 17.05 -9.15
C ILE A 337 -7.06 15.77 -8.84
N GLU A 338 -7.16 14.78 -9.72
CA GLU A 338 -6.55 13.47 -9.55
C GLU A 338 -5.47 13.18 -10.59
N THR A 339 -4.59 12.24 -10.29
CA THR A 339 -3.72 11.59 -11.28
C THR A 339 -4.50 10.53 -12.06
N GLU A 340 -3.93 9.98 -13.14
CA GLU A 340 -4.49 8.82 -13.86
C GLU A 340 -4.76 7.61 -12.95
N THR A 341 -4.03 7.51 -11.83
CA THR A 341 -4.20 6.46 -10.81
C THR A 341 -5.21 6.83 -9.71
N LYS A 342 -6.02 7.89 -9.90
CA LYS A 342 -7.01 8.42 -8.95
C LYS A 342 -6.45 8.91 -7.61
N LYS A 343 -5.13 9.16 -7.54
CA LYS A 343 -4.53 9.82 -6.38
C LYS A 343 -4.82 11.32 -6.42
N ILE A 344 -5.24 11.89 -5.29
CA ILE A 344 -5.50 13.32 -5.11
C ILE A 344 -4.19 14.11 -5.31
N GLN A 345 -4.22 15.11 -6.18
CA GLN A 345 -3.17 16.11 -6.36
C GLN A 345 -3.49 17.32 -5.47
N ARG A 346 -3.08 17.27 -4.20
CA ARG A 346 -3.42 18.27 -3.17
C ARG A 346 -3.13 19.69 -3.64
N THR A 347 -1.89 19.96 -4.07
CA THR A 347 -1.46 21.30 -4.52
C THR A 347 -2.33 21.82 -5.67
N LYS A 348 -2.56 21.02 -6.71
CA LYS A 348 -3.42 21.43 -7.83
C LYS A 348 -4.87 21.64 -7.42
N THR A 349 -5.36 20.86 -6.46
CA THR A 349 -6.71 21.03 -5.92
C THR A 349 -6.82 22.32 -5.12
N LEU A 350 -5.78 22.73 -4.40
CA LEU A 350 -5.73 24.02 -3.71
C LEU A 350 -5.79 25.20 -4.69
N ASP A 351 -5.28 25.05 -5.92
CA ASP A 351 -5.37 26.09 -6.96
C ASP A 351 -6.83 26.37 -7.40
N LEU A 352 -7.79 25.49 -7.07
CA LEU A 352 -9.22 25.72 -7.30
C LEU A 352 -9.87 26.62 -6.24
N ILE A 353 -9.18 26.85 -5.11
CA ILE A 353 -9.72 27.56 -3.96
C ILE A 353 -9.23 29.01 -4.00
N VAL A 354 -10.16 29.95 -3.86
CA VAL A 354 -9.83 31.36 -3.63
C VAL A 354 -9.68 31.55 -2.12
N PHE A 355 -8.44 31.75 -1.67
CA PHE A 355 -8.15 32.07 -0.28
C PHE A 355 -8.41 33.55 -0.01
N ASN A 356 -9.04 33.85 1.13
CA ASN A 356 -9.35 35.21 1.58
C ASN A 356 -8.22 35.84 2.38
#